data_AF-A0A0Q2LRK3-F1
#
_entry.id   AF-A0A0Q2LRK3-F1
#
_cell.length_a   1.000
_cell.length_b   1.000
_cell.length_c   1.000
_cell.angle_alpha   90.00
_cell.angle_beta   90.00
_cell.angle_gamma   90.00
#
_symmetry.space_group_name_H-M   'P 1'
#
loop_
_entity.id
_entity.type
_entity.pdbx_description
1 polymer ?
#
loop_
_entity_poly.entity_id
_entity_poly.type
_entity_poly.pdbx_seq_one_letter_code
_entity_poly.pdbx_strand_id
1 'polypeptide(L)'
;MTYGVTARNGTAQRNAVPVGHYRGRPAPIPQPPLRPAAPPQAGAPSSPVRPAGPTQLTKVSIYLDEPTDAFLETIRTAARFAKPRVDATRSAVVRLALNRLAQQLHPSDLVAELQRKAAAHTGPGRKRA
;
A
#
# COMPACT_ATOMS: atom_id res chain seq x y z
N MET A 1 14.48 49.50 2.38
CA MET A 1 14.75 49.58 3.83
C MET A 1 13.61 50.35 4.48
N THR A 2 12.70 49.68 5.21
CA THR A 2 12.23 50.12 6.54
C THR A 2 11.17 49.13 7.06
N TYR A 3 11.44 48.61 8.26
CA TYR A 3 10.56 47.81 9.11
C TYR A 3 9.55 48.79 9.76
N GLY A 4 8.25 48.53 9.91
CA GLY A 4 7.64 47.51 10.76
C GLY A 4 7.14 48.13 12.08
N VAL A 5 5.85 47.89 12.44
CA VAL A 5 5.33 47.66 13.82
C VAL A 5 5.21 48.92 14.72
N THR A 6 4.19 49.26 15.53
CA THR A 6 2.94 48.72 16.15
C THR A 6 2.11 49.97 16.59
N ALA A 7 0.85 50.00 17.05
CA ALA A 7 0.31 49.35 18.25
C ALA A 7 -1.17 49.73 18.53
N ARG A 8 -1.87 48.81 19.22
CA ARG A 8 -2.83 48.96 20.34
C ARG A 8 -4.26 49.52 20.14
N ASN A 9 -5.20 48.57 20.28
CA ASN A 9 -6.22 48.44 21.34
C ASN A 9 -6.94 49.69 21.88
N GLY A 10 -8.28 49.62 21.86
CA GLY A 10 -9.10 50.31 22.87
C GLY A 10 -10.58 50.48 22.51
N THR A 11 -11.41 49.53 22.94
CA THR A 11 -12.76 49.70 23.53
C THR A 11 -13.73 50.77 23.01
N ALA A 12 -14.95 50.36 22.64
CA ALA A 12 -16.18 50.88 23.28
C ALA A 12 -17.43 50.11 22.81
N GLN A 13 -18.08 49.42 23.75
CA GLN A 13 -19.49 49.08 23.71
C GLN A 13 -20.37 50.34 23.67
N ARG A 14 -21.55 50.24 23.04
CA ARG A 14 -22.87 50.76 23.50
C ARG A 14 -23.93 50.36 22.45
N ASN A 15 -24.70 49.30 22.68
CA ASN A 15 -26.06 49.33 23.24
C ASN A 15 -26.95 50.47 22.72
N ALA A 16 -27.93 50.13 21.86
CA ALA A 16 -29.33 50.56 21.98
C ALA A 16 -30.18 49.99 20.83
N VAL A 17 -31.16 49.15 21.17
CA VAL A 17 -32.34 48.81 20.35
C VAL A 17 -33.51 49.68 20.79
N PRO A 18 -34.40 50.07 19.87
CA PRO A 18 -35.81 50.16 20.25
C PRO A 18 -36.76 49.48 19.23
N VAL A 19 -37.37 48.41 19.73
CA VAL A 19 -38.78 47.96 19.70
C VAL A 19 -39.79 48.61 18.74
N GLY A 20 -40.53 47.75 18.02
CA GLY A 20 -41.97 47.88 17.70
C GLY A 20 -42.28 48.32 16.26
N HIS A 21 -43.22 47.75 15.49
CA HIS A 21 -44.30 46.80 15.75
C HIS A 21 -44.65 46.01 14.47
N TYR A 22 -45.19 44.83 14.71
CA TYR A 22 -45.51 43.73 13.79
C TYR A 22 -46.63 44.05 12.79
N ARG A 23 -46.48 43.65 11.52
CA ARG A 23 -47.61 43.20 10.69
C ARG A 23 -47.15 42.32 9.53
N GLY A 24 -47.65 41.08 9.48
CA GLY A 24 -47.54 40.18 8.34
C GLY A 24 -46.53 39.04 8.56
N ARG A 25 -46.96 37.98 9.23
CA ARG A 25 -46.23 36.71 9.39
C ARG A 25 -46.60 35.77 8.23
N PRO A 26 -45.70 35.46 7.29
CA PRO A 26 -45.71 34.13 6.66
C PRO A 26 -45.17 33.14 7.70
N ALA A 27 -45.82 31.99 7.85
CA ALA A 27 -45.33 30.93 8.71
C ALA A 27 -43.90 30.51 8.29
N PRO A 28 -42.94 30.36 9.21
CA PRO A 28 -41.67 29.75 8.87
C PRO A 28 -41.90 28.27 8.56
N ILE A 29 -41.48 27.87 7.37
CA ILE A 29 -41.38 26.47 6.96
C ILE A 29 -40.49 25.78 8.01
N PRO A 30 -40.87 24.61 8.57
CA PRO A 30 -39.97 23.88 9.46
C PRO A 30 -38.72 23.47 8.67
N GLN A 31 -37.61 24.16 8.91
CA GLN A 31 -36.31 23.70 8.46
C GLN A 31 -35.95 22.46 9.28
N PRO A 32 -35.67 21.29 8.66
CA PRO A 32 -35.09 20.18 9.39
C PRO A 32 -33.76 20.63 9.99
N PRO A 33 -33.39 20.17 11.20
CA PRO A 33 -32.13 20.56 11.81
C PRO A 33 -30.99 20.17 10.86
N LEU A 34 -30.18 21.15 10.48
CA LEU A 34 -28.90 20.94 9.83
C LEU A 34 -28.09 20.04 10.73
N ARG A 35 -28.00 18.75 10.38
CA ARG A 35 -27.07 17.81 10.99
C ARG A 35 -25.68 18.42 10.81
N PRO A 36 -24.86 18.53 11.88
CA PRO A 36 -23.46 18.83 11.71
C PRO A 36 -22.88 17.82 10.73
N ALA A 37 -22.20 18.31 9.68
CA ALA A 37 -21.46 17.46 8.77
C ALA A 37 -20.55 16.56 9.62
N ALA A 38 -20.75 15.25 9.53
CA ALA A 38 -19.86 14.30 10.16
C ALA A 38 -18.44 14.59 9.67
N PRO A 39 -17.42 14.59 10.55
CA PRO A 39 -16.05 14.73 10.10
C PRO A 39 -15.76 13.67 9.03
N PRO A 40 -14.94 13.97 8.01
CA PRO A 40 -14.51 12.96 7.05
C PRO A 40 -13.96 11.80 7.85
N GLN A 41 -14.53 10.61 7.63
CA GLN A 41 -14.14 9.39 8.29
C GLN A 41 -12.67 9.16 7.93
N ALA A 42 -11.78 9.63 8.81
CA ALA A 42 -10.36 9.40 8.75
C ALA A 42 -10.17 7.89 8.61
N GLY A 43 -9.31 7.53 7.66
CA GLY A 43 -9.20 6.21 7.08
C GLY A 43 -9.46 5.08 8.07
N ALA A 44 -10.36 4.18 7.67
CA ALA A 44 -10.36 2.85 8.25
C ALA A 44 -8.89 2.35 8.19
N PRO A 45 -8.28 1.99 9.33
CA PRO A 45 -6.97 1.37 9.28
C PRO A 45 -7.14 0.11 8.44
N SER A 46 -6.44 0.05 7.30
CA SER A 46 -6.25 -1.21 6.56
C SER A 46 -5.89 -2.25 7.60
N SER A 47 -6.78 -3.25 7.77
CA SER A 47 -6.55 -4.31 8.73
C SER A 47 -5.14 -4.84 8.50
N PRO A 48 -4.29 -4.91 9.53
CA PRO A 48 -2.96 -5.47 9.35
C PRO A 48 -3.16 -6.87 8.78
N VAL A 49 -2.66 -7.09 7.57
CA VAL A 49 -2.65 -8.42 6.95
C VAL A 49 -1.96 -9.32 7.96
N ARG A 50 -2.77 -10.13 8.64
CA ARG A 50 -2.29 -11.05 9.67
C ARG A 50 -1.21 -11.88 9.00
N PRO A 51 0.03 -11.93 9.53
CA PRO A 51 1.05 -12.76 8.92
C PRO A 51 0.49 -14.18 8.85
N ALA A 52 0.39 -14.69 7.62
CA ALA A 52 -0.01 -16.07 7.40
C ALA A 52 0.85 -16.94 8.32
N GLY A 53 0.21 -17.80 9.11
CA GLY A 53 0.89 -18.64 10.09
C GLY A 53 2.06 -19.40 9.46
N PRO A 54 3.01 -19.87 10.26
CA PRO A 54 4.25 -20.45 9.76
C PRO A 54 3.94 -21.57 8.77
N THR A 55 4.11 -21.26 7.49
CA THR A 55 3.91 -22.24 6.41
C THR A 55 5.03 -23.26 6.57
N GLN A 56 4.68 -24.54 6.63
CA GLN A 56 5.67 -25.59 6.73
C GLN A 56 6.52 -25.60 5.45
N LEU A 57 7.80 -25.26 5.59
CA LEU A 57 8.75 -25.14 4.48
C LEU A 57 9.49 -26.46 4.31
N THR A 58 9.43 -27.03 3.11
CA THR A 58 10.26 -28.17 2.72
C THR A 58 11.63 -27.68 2.26
N LYS A 59 12.71 -28.30 2.76
CA LYS A 59 14.07 -28.00 2.30
C LYS A 59 14.30 -28.63 0.92
N VAL A 60 14.68 -27.81 -0.05
CA VAL A 60 14.97 -28.23 -1.43
C VAL A 60 16.33 -27.68 -1.86
N SER A 61 17.12 -28.50 -2.56
CA SER A 61 18.36 -28.08 -3.20
C SER A 61 18.09 -27.82 -4.68
N ILE A 62 18.43 -26.62 -5.16
CA ILE A 62 18.28 -26.21 -6.56
C ILE A 62 19.61 -25.72 -7.11
N TYR A 63 19.83 -25.90 -8.41
CA TYR A 63 20.98 -25.34 -9.10
C TYR A 63 20.59 -24.00 -9.72
N LEU A 64 21.40 -22.98 -9.45
CA LEU A 64 21.31 -21.66 -10.04
C LEU A 64 22.60 -21.39 -10.77
N ASP A 65 22.52 -20.64 -11.85
CA ASP A 65 23.67 -20.06 -12.51
C ASP A 65 24.25 -18.91 -11.68
N GLU A 66 25.54 -18.66 -11.84
CA GLU A 66 26.28 -17.61 -11.13
C GLU A 66 25.58 -16.23 -11.16
N PRO A 67 25.08 -15.70 -12.30
CA PRO A 67 24.45 -14.39 -12.32
C PRO A 67 23.13 -14.37 -11.51
N THR A 68 22.39 -15.47 -11.45
CA THR A 68 21.17 -15.55 -10.65
C THR A 68 21.50 -15.59 -9.15
N ASP A 69 22.55 -16.30 -8.72
CA ASP A 69 22.97 -16.28 -7.31
C ASP A 69 23.45 -14.87 -6.90
N ALA A 70 24.24 -14.21 -7.75
CA ALA A 70 24.70 -12.84 -7.53
C ALA A 70 23.53 -11.84 -7.43
N PHE A 71 22.48 -12.04 -8.22
CA PHE A 71 21.25 -11.25 -8.14
C PHE A 71 20.54 -11.42 -6.79
N LEU A 72 20.45 -12.66 -6.28
CA LEU A 72 19.86 -12.92 -4.96
C LEU A 72 20.65 -12.24 -3.82
N GLU A 73 21.99 -12.23 -3.89
CA GLU A 73 22.81 -11.50 -2.90
C GLU A 73 22.67 -9.99 -3.00
N THR A 74 22.51 -9.46 -4.22
CA THR A 74 22.27 -8.03 -4.44
C THR A 74 20.96 -7.61 -3.78
N ILE A 75 19.88 -8.37 -3.97
CA ILE A 75 18.59 -8.12 -3.30
C ILE A 75 18.75 -8.19 -1.79
N ARG A 76 19.44 -9.22 -1.27
CA ARG A 76 19.67 -9.38 0.17
C ARG A 76 20.41 -8.17 0.75
N THR A 77 21.38 -7.65 0.02
CA THR A 77 22.13 -6.45 0.40
C THR A 77 21.24 -5.21 0.38
N ALA A 78 20.48 -4.99 -0.69
CA ALA A 78 19.55 -3.87 -0.79
C ALA A 78 18.48 -3.86 0.32
N ALA A 79 17.94 -5.03 0.66
CA ALA A 79 16.93 -5.18 1.70
C ALA A 79 17.42 -4.77 3.10
N ARG A 80 18.73 -4.86 3.38
CA ARG A 80 19.31 -4.41 4.65
C ARG A 80 19.18 -2.90 4.85
N PHE A 81 19.18 -2.14 3.77
CA PHE A 81 19.08 -0.68 3.78
C PHE A 81 17.64 -0.19 3.59
N ALA A 82 16.70 -1.08 3.25
CA ALA A 82 15.29 -0.76 3.07
C ALA A 82 14.60 -0.42 4.41
N LYS A 83 13.62 0.49 4.34
CA LYS A 83 12.75 0.89 5.46
C LYS A 83 11.29 0.79 4.99
N PRO A 84 10.45 -0.07 5.59
CA PRO A 84 10.73 -0.98 6.71
C PRO A 84 11.74 -2.09 6.34
N ARG A 85 12.46 -2.60 7.34
CA ARG A 85 13.42 -3.70 7.13
C ARG A 85 12.65 -4.97 6.77
N VAL A 86 13.07 -5.63 5.69
CA VAL A 86 12.48 -6.90 5.23
C VAL A 86 13.53 -7.99 5.32
N ASP A 87 13.17 -9.15 5.86
CA ASP A 87 14.04 -10.32 5.88
C ASP A 87 14.06 -11.01 4.50
N ALA A 88 14.89 -10.47 3.60
CA ALA A 88 15.03 -10.95 2.23
C ALA A 88 16.10 -12.06 2.12
N THR A 89 15.89 -13.17 2.83
CA THR A 89 16.70 -14.38 2.65
C THR A 89 16.56 -14.92 1.22
N ARG A 90 17.55 -15.70 0.74
CA ARG A 90 17.50 -16.31 -0.62
C ARG A 90 16.21 -17.09 -0.85
N SER A 91 15.79 -17.91 0.14
CA SER A 91 14.56 -18.69 0.06
C SER A 91 13.29 -17.83 0.05
N ALA A 92 13.28 -16.69 0.75
CA ALA A 92 12.15 -15.75 0.72
C ALA A 92 11.99 -15.13 -0.68
N VAL A 93 13.10 -14.73 -1.31
CA VAL A 93 13.11 -14.17 -2.67
C VAL A 93 12.67 -15.22 -3.70
N VAL A 94 13.20 -16.45 -3.62
CA VAL A 94 12.80 -17.55 -4.50
C VAL A 94 11.30 -17.85 -4.36
N ARG A 95 10.78 -17.92 -3.13
CA ARG A 95 9.35 -18.13 -2.90
C ARG A 95 8.50 -16.99 -3.47
N LEU A 96 8.93 -15.73 -3.33
CA LEU A 96 8.24 -14.59 -3.93
C LEU A 96 8.20 -14.70 -5.46
N ALA A 97 9.31 -15.08 -6.08
CA ALA A 97 9.39 -15.29 -7.52
C ALA A 97 8.46 -16.41 -7.99
N LEU A 98 8.45 -17.55 -7.30
CA LEU A 98 7.56 -18.67 -7.61
C LEU A 98 6.08 -18.33 -7.43
N ASN A 99 5.73 -17.58 -6.38
CA ASN A 99 4.36 -17.11 -6.17
C ASN A 99 3.91 -16.17 -7.29
N ARG A 100 4.79 -15.27 -7.75
CA ARG A 100 4.49 -14.40 -8.90
C ARG A 100 4.36 -15.19 -10.19
N LEU A 101 5.24 -16.17 -10.40
CA LEU A 101 5.18 -17.05 -11.56
C LEU A 101 3.85 -17.81 -11.61
N ALA A 102 3.40 -18.36 -10.48
CA ALA A 102 2.13 -19.06 -10.36
C ALA A 102 0.91 -18.15 -10.57
N GLN A 103 1.02 -16.86 -10.30
CA GLN A 103 -0.03 -15.87 -10.58
C GLN A 103 -0.07 -15.47 -12.06
N GLN A 104 1.05 -15.58 -12.77
CA GLN A 104 1.19 -15.10 -14.15
C GLN A 104 0.96 -16.19 -15.19
N LEU A 105 1.33 -17.43 -14.90
CA LEU A 105 1.35 -18.52 -15.87
C LEU A 105 0.62 -19.75 -15.34
N HIS A 106 -0.21 -20.33 -16.20
CA HIS A 106 -0.80 -21.64 -15.93
C HIS A 106 0.29 -22.72 -16.05
N PRO A 107 0.25 -23.80 -15.26
CA PRO A 107 1.27 -24.87 -15.32
C PRO A 107 1.48 -25.46 -16.72
N SER A 108 0.44 -25.52 -17.56
CA SER A 108 0.56 -25.97 -18.95
C SER A 108 1.48 -25.10 -19.78
N ASP A 109 1.41 -23.79 -19.58
CA ASP A 109 2.16 -22.81 -20.36
C ASP A 109 3.64 -22.81 -19.97
N LEU A 110 3.92 -23.03 -18.67
CA LEU A 110 5.27 -23.26 -18.18
C LEU A 110 5.91 -24.49 -18.80
N VAL A 111 5.18 -25.60 -18.87
CA VAL A 111 5.68 -26.84 -19.51
C VAL A 111 5.95 -26.59 -21.00
N ALA A 112 5.04 -25.92 -21.71
CA ALA A 112 5.23 -25.58 -23.11
C ALA A 112 6.45 -24.67 -23.33
N GLU A 113 6.70 -23.70 -22.44
CA GLU A 113 7.87 -22.84 -22.52
C GLU A 113 9.18 -23.60 -22.22
N LEU A 114 9.18 -24.46 -21.20
CA LEU A 114 10.33 -25.30 -20.90
C LEU A 114 10.64 -26.24 -22.06
N GLN A 115 9.62 -26.80 -22.71
CA GLN A 115 9.80 -27.61 -23.92
C GLN A 115 10.40 -26.79 -25.07
N ARG A 116 9.93 -25.56 -25.30
CA ARG A 116 10.50 -24.66 -26.31
C ARG A 116 11.98 -24.34 -26.03
N LYS A 117 12.34 -24.05 -24.78
CA LYS A 117 13.73 -23.80 -24.37
C LYS A 117 14.62 -25.05 -24.46
N ALA A 118 14.08 -26.21 -24.07
CA ALA A 118 14.79 -27.49 -24.18
C ALA A 118 15.01 -27.91 -25.64
N ALA A 119 14.06 -27.64 -26.54
CA ALA A 119 14.24 -27.88 -27.98
C ALA A 119 15.41 -27.06 -28.54
N ALA A 120 15.59 -25.83 -28.04
CA ALA A 120 16.75 -24.98 -28.37
C ALA A 120 18.06 -25.42 -27.68
N HIS A 121 17.99 -26.27 -26.65
CA HIS A 121 19.12 -26.80 -25.88
C HIS A 121 19.04 -28.33 -25.87
N THR A 122 19.13 -28.94 -27.05
CA THR A 122 19.15 -30.41 -27.20
C THR A 122 20.46 -30.98 -26.64
N GLY A 123 20.47 -31.23 -25.33
CA GLY A 123 21.33 -32.21 -24.66
C GLY A 123 20.47 -33.40 -24.19
N PRO A 124 21.03 -34.61 -24.02
CA PRO A 124 20.26 -35.84 -23.91
C PRO A 124 19.26 -35.78 -22.77
N GLY A 125 17.98 -35.76 -23.11
CA GLY A 125 16.88 -35.75 -22.15
C GLY A 125 17.00 -36.93 -21.18
N ARG A 126 16.96 -36.64 -19.88
CA ARG A 126 16.93 -37.65 -18.82
C ARG A 126 15.75 -38.59 -19.07
N LYS A 127 16.02 -39.85 -19.44
CA LYS A 127 15.00 -40.88 -19.58
C LYS A 127 14.27 -41.02 -18.24
N ARG A 128 12.96 -40.87 -18.27
CA ARG A 128 12.09 -41.23 -17.16
C ARG A 128 11.98 -42.76 -17.17
N ALA A 129 12.65 -43.41 -16.23
CA ALA A 129 12.38 -44.79 -15.84
C ALA A 129 11.21 -44.81 -14.85
#